data_AF-U4KV90-F1
#
_entry.id   AF-U4KV90-F1
#
_cell.length_a   1.000
_cell.length_b   1.000
_cell.length_c   1.000
_cell.angle_alpha   90.00
_cell.angle_beta   90.00
_cell.angle_gamma   90.00
#
_symmetry.space_group_name_H-M   'P 1'
#
loop_
_entity.id
_entity.type
_entity.pdbx_description
1 polymer ?
#
loop_
_entity_poly.entity_id
_entity_poly.type
_entity_poly.pdbx_seq_one_letter_code
_entity_poly.pdbx_strand_id
1 'polypeptide(L)'
;MGAIRPGNKTRPAGDKKKGFSVGPANLPDGVYKRKVTKIKNALIQKAKVRKQYSKTLSTTGNLVTDPNAIRAQKLFEEAEQERKARSAAAKAANAEDAAMEGAESIDAPPAINADRQAMIDREDQVESTAKTPFERRQRKPKTSSFMKEESMAARQKREREEAAKAAEQRRQDREQKLEQRDMHKRSMSARTRTGQVKLGKTSHVLLDKIMQQMGKK
;
A
#
# COMPACT_ATOMS: atom_id res chain seq x y z
N MET A 1 -69.45 -26.23 22.05
CA MET A 1 -68.15 -25.54 21.84
C MET A 1 -67.42 -26.22 20.68
N GLY A 2 -67.46 -25.63 19.48
CA GLY A 2 -66.76 -26.14 18.30
C GLY A 2 -65.41 -25.45 18.14
N ALA A 3 -64.32 -26.21 18.23
CA ALA A 3 -62.97 -25.68 18.09
C ALA A 3 -62.59 -25.53 16.60
N ILE A 4 -62.37 -24.29 16.17
CA ILE A 4 -61.82 -23.93 14.86
C ILE A 4 -60.30 -24.17 14.91
N ARG A 5 -59.78 -25.12 14.11
CA ARG A 5 -58.33 -25.29 13.89
C ARG A 5 -57.85 -24.29 12.83
N PRO A 6 -56.89 -23.40 13.13
CA PRO A 6 -56.37 -22.47 12.14
C PRO A 6 -55.22 -23.08 11.33
N GLY A 7 -55.27 -22.91 10.01
CA GLY A 7 -54.07 -22.68 9.21
C GLY A 7 -53.52 -23.86 8.40
N ASN A 8 -54.29 -24.39 7.44
CA ASN A 8 -53.70 -25.11 6.32
C ASN A 8 -53.22 -24.09 5.28
N LYS A 9 -51.90 -23.78 5.26
CA LYS A 9 -51.30 -22.90 4.25
C LYS A 9 -51.34 -23.62 2.90
N THR A 10 -52.26 -23.21 2.02
CA THR A 10 -52.30 -23.58 0.61
C THR A 10 -50.97 -23.20 -0.04
N ARG A 11 -50.17 -24.20 -0.42
CA ARG A 11 -49.01 -23.99 -1.31
C ARG A 11 -49.54 -23.53 -2.68
N PRO A 12 -48.90 -22.56 -3.35
CA PRO A 12 -49.38 -22.06 -4.63
C PRO A 12 -49.50 -23.20 -5.65
N ALA A 13 -50.65 -23.26 -6.31
CA ALA A 13 -50.94 -24.23 -7.36
C ALA A 13 -50.04 -23.95 -8.57
N GLY A 14 -48.92 -24.65 -8.66
CA GLY A 14 -47.98 -24.50 -9.78
C GLY A 14 -46.74 -25.39 -9.69
N ASP A 15 -46.29 -25.72 -8.48
CA ASP A 15 -45.10 -26.55 -8.31
C ASP A 15 -45.43 -28.04 -8.42
N LYS A 16 -45.59 -28.52 -9.67
CA LYS A 16 -45.53 -29.95 -9.96
C LYS A 16 -44.17 -30.46 -9.50
N LYS A 17 -44.14 -31.33 -8.49
CA LYS A 17 -42.91 -31.98 -8.02
C LYS A 17 -42.28 -32.72 -9.21
N LYS A 18 -41.20 -32.18 -9.76
CA LYS A 18 -40.42 -32.84 -10.81
C LYS A 18 -39.91 -34.17 -10.23
N GLY A 19 -40.13 -35.27 -10.94
CA GLY A 19 -39.55 -36.58 -10.59
C GLY A 19 -38.03 -36.51 -10.53
N PHE A 20 -37.38 -37.58 -10.04
CA PHE A 20 -35.92 -37.65 -9.93
C PHE A 20 -35.25 -37.41 -11.29
N SER A 21 -34.78 -36.19 -11.52
CA SER A 21 -34.15 -35.77 -12.77
C SER A 21 -32.68 -36.12 -12.72
N VAL A 22 -32.31 -37.23 -13.35
CA VAL A 22 -30.92 -37.62 -13.64
C VAL A 22 -30.50 -37.02 -14.98
N GLY A 23 -30.43 -35.69 -15.02
CA GLY A 23 -29.89 -34.93 -16.13
C GLY A 23 -28.77 -34.00 -15.67
N PRO A 24 -27.98 -33.40 -16.59
CA PRO A 24 -26.83 -32.55 -16.27
C PRO A 24 -27.15 -31.34 -15.38
N ALA A 25 -28.43 -31.02 -15.19
CA ALA A 25 -28.90 -30.01 -14.24
C ALA A 25 -28.71 -30.39 -12.75
N ASN A 26 -28.61 -31.69 -12.43
CA ASN A 26 -28.40 -32.21 -11.07
C ASN A 26 -27.04 -32.88 -10.89
N LEU A 27 -26.21 -32.94 -11.96
CA LEU A 27 -24.83 -33.36 -11.81
C LEU A 27 -24.04 -32.20 -11.16
N PRO A 28 -23.07 -32.52 -10.29
CA PRO A 28 -22.17 -31.51 -9.76
C PRO A 28 -21.53 -30.76 -10.93
N ASP A 29 -22.00 -29.53 -11.17
CA ASP A 29 -21.44 -28.64 -12.17
C ASP A 29 -19.92 -28.60 -11.90
N GLY A 30 -19.13 -29.00 -12.90
CA GLY A 30 -17.74 -29.40 -12.69
C GLY A 30 -16.91 -28.36 -11.93
N VAL A 31 -15.80 -28.78 -11.32
CA VAL A 31 -14.94 -27.94 -10.48
C VAL A 31 -14.63 -26.58 -11.13
N TYR A 32 -14.42 -26.56 -12.45
CA TYR A 32 -14.18 -25.34 -13.20
C TYR A 32 -15.37 -24.38 -13.22
N LYS A 33 -16.60 -24.87 -13.46
CA LYS A 33 -17.80 -24.03 -13.42
C LYS A 33 -18.04 -23.43 -12.03
N ARG A 34 -17.80 -24.20 -10.95
CA ARG A 34 -17.86 -23.68 -9.57
C ARG A 34 -16.82 -22.59 -9.30
N LYS A 35 -15.61 -22.75 -9.81
CA LYS A 35 -14.56 -21.72 -9.72
C LYS A 35 -15.00 -20.45 -10.45
N VAL A 36 -15.53 -20.58 -11.67
CA VAL A 36 -16.02 -19.44 -12.46
C VAL A 36 -17.18 -18.73 -11.77
N THR A 37 -18.17 -19.46 -11.25
CA THR A 37 -19.29 -18.85 -10.51
C THR A 37 -18.81 -18.18 -9.22
N LYS A 38 -17.87 -18.78 -8.49
CA LYS A 38 -17.24 -18.17 -7.30
C LYS A 38 -16.49 -16.89 -7.66
N ILE A 39 -15.69 -16.89 -8.71
CA ILE A 39 -14.95 -15.71 -9.19
C ILE A 39 -15.93 -14.61 -9.60
N LYS A 40 -16.97 -14.93 -10.38
CA LYS A 40 -18.03 -13.99 -10.79
C LYS A 40 -18.73 -13.38 -9.58
N ASN A 41 -19.16 -14.21 -8.63
CA ASN A 41 -19.84 -13.75 -7.42
C ASN A 41 -18.92 -12.87 -6.56
N ALA A 42 -17.65 -13.25 -6.40
CA ALA A 42 -16.67 -12.45 -5.67
C ALA A 42 -16.42 -11.09 -6.33
N LEU A 43 -16.34 -11.04 -7.66
CA LEU A 43 -16.16 -9.80 -8.42
C LEU A 43 -17.37 -8.87 -8.27
N ILE A 44 -18.59 -9.43 -8.36
CA ILE A 44 -19.85 -8.70 -8.16
C ILE A 44 -19.93 -8.14 -6.73
N GLN A 45 -19.58 -8.94 -5.71
CA GLN A 45 -19.59 -8.49 -4.32
C GLN A 45 -18.59 -7.36 -4.10
N LYS A 46 -17.36 -7.48 -4.62
CA LYS A 46 -16.34 -6.42 -4.53
C LYS A 46 -16.82 -5.12 -5.19
N ALA A 47 -17.47 -5.21 -6.34
CA ALA A 47 -18.06 -4.05 -7.02
C ALA A 47 -19.20 -3.42 -6.21
N LYS A 48 -20.08 -4.24 -5.61
CA LYS A 48 -21.16 -3.76 -4.73
C LYS A 48 -20.62 -3.04 -3.50
N VAL A 49 -19.63 -3.63 -2.82
CA VAL A 49 -18.98 -3.02 -1.64
C VAL A 49 -18.33 -1.69 -2.03
N ARG A 50 -17.60 -1.62 -3.15
CA ARG A 50 -17.02 -0.36 -3.63
C ARG A 50 -18.08 0.70 -3.94
N LYS A 51 -19.18 0.31 -4.59
CA LYS A 51 -20.29 1.22 -4.88
C LYS A 51 -20.97 1.73 -3.61
N GLN A 52 -21.21 0.85 -2.64
CA GLN A 52 -21.78 1.22 -1.34
C GLN A 52 -20.84 2.13 -0.56
N TYR A 53 -19.55 1.80 -0.51
CA TYR A 53 -18.53 2.60 0.16
C TYR A 53 -18.40 4.00 -0.46
N SER A 54 -18.35 4.10 -1.80
CA SER A 54 -18.36 5.37 -2.51
C SER A 54 -19.64 6.16 -2.22
N LYS A 55 -20.81 5.52 -2.25
CA LYS A 55 -22.08 6.17 -1.91
C LYS A 55 -22.09 6.68 -0.47
N THR A 56 -21.64 5.89 0.50
CA THR A 56 -21.53 6.34 1.89
C THR A 56 -20.53 7.47 2.03
N LEU A 57 -19.38 7.40 1.37
CA LEU A 57 -18.36 8.45 1.39
C LEU A 57 -18.93 9.78 0.86
N SER A 58 -19.67 9.74 -0.25
CA SER A 58 -20.33 10.92 -0.82
C SER A 58 -21.48 11.44 0.03
N THR A 59 -22.27 10.56 0.65
CA THR A 59 -23.43 10.96 1.46
C THR A 59 -23.04 11.44 2.86
N THR A 60 -22.03 10.83 3.49
CA THR A 60 -21.70 11.12 4.89
C THR A 60 -20.60 12.17 5.05
N GLY A 61 -19.81 12.48 4.01
CA GLY A 61 -18.79 13.55 4.02
C GLY A 61 -17.69 13.45 5.10
N ASN A 62 -17.80 12.50 6.02
CA ASN A 62 -17.16 12.48 7.34
C ASN A 62 -15.98 11.49 7.43
N LEU A 63 -15.26 11.28 6.34
CA LEU A 63 -14.02 10.49 6.32
C LEU A 63 -12.78 11.32 5.96
N VAL A 64 -12.94 12.62 5.67
CA VAL A 64 -11.80 13.53 5.41
C VAL A 64 -11.00 13.81 6.69
N THR A 65 -11.52 13.47 7.87
CA THR A 65 -10.84 13.66 9.16
C THR A 65 -10.08 12.43 9.66
N ASP A 66 -10.26 11.25 9.04
CA ASP A 66 -9.60 10.03 9.50
C ASP A 66 -8.22 9.91 8.82
N PRO A 67 -7.09 10.02 9.55
CA PRO A 67 -5.75 10.09 8.94
C PRO A 67 -5.39 8.83 8.14
N ASN A 68 -5.99 7.69 8.49
CA ASN A 68 -5.84 6.44 7.75
C ASN A 68 -6.64 6.44 6.43
N ALA A 69 -7.80 7.11 6.37
CA ALA A 69 -8.59 7.22 5.16
C ALA A 69 -7.89 8.15 4.13
N ILE A 70 -7.29 9.25 4.59
CA ILE A 70 -6.47 10.15 3.75
C ILE A 70 -5.26 9.39 3.19
N ARG A 71 -4.57 8.61 4.03
CA ARG A 71 -3.44 7.78 3.57
C ARG A 71 -3.87 6.73 2.55
N ALA A 72 -5.02 6.08 2.76
CA ALA A 72 -5.55 5.10 1.83
C ALA A 72 -5.92 5.74 0.48
N GLN A 73 -6.55 6.92 0.48
CA GLN A 73 -6.87 7.66 -0.74
C GLN A 73 -5.62 8.01 -1.55
N LYS A 74 -4.57 8.53 -0.91
CA LYS A 74 -3.29 8.83 -1.59
C LYS A 74 -2.66 7.60 -2.24
N LEU A 75 -2.68 6.46 -1.55
CA LEU A 75 -2.17 5.19 -2.10
C LEU A 75 -3.01 4.69 -3.30
N PHE A 76 -4.33 4.91 -3.28
CA PHE A 76 -5.19 4.55 -4.41
C PHE A 76 -4.96 5.46 -5.62
N GLU A 77 -4.81 6.78 -5.41
CA GLU A 77 -4.49 7.73 -6.47
C GLU A 77 -3.13 7.43 -7.11
N GLU A 78 -2.11 7.13 -6.30
CA GLU A 78 -0.78 6.74 -6.78
C GLU A 78 -0.83 5.45 -7.62
N ALA A 79 -1.58 4.45 -7.17
CA ALA A 79 -1.76 3.20 -7.92
C ALA A 79 -2.54 3.38 -9.24
N GLU A 80 -3.50 4.31 -9.30
CA GLU A 80 -4.19 4.66 -10.54
C GLU A 80 -3.30 5.43 -11.51
N GLN A 81 -2.48 6.36 -10.99
CA GLN A 81 -1.48 7.07 -11.79
C GLN A 81 -0.44 6.10 -12.36
N GLU A 82 0.03 5.14 -11.57
CA GLU A 82 0.97 4.12 -12.05
C GLU A 82 0.34 3.24 -13.13
N ARG A 83 -0.93 2.84 -12.97
CA ARG A 83 -1.67 2.10 -14.02
C ARG A 83 -1.82 2.94 -15.28
N LYS A 84 -2.14 4.23 -15.15
CA LYS A 84 -2.30 5.14 -16.28
C LYS A 84 -0.96 5.37 -16.99
N ALA A 85 0.12 5.57 -16.24
CA ALA A 85 1.48 5.71 -16.75
C ALA A 85 1.94 4.43 -17.47
N ARG A 86 1.70 3.25 -16.89
CA ARG A 86 2.00 1.96 -17.56
C ARG A 86 1.18 1.78 -18.83
N SER A 87 -0.09 2.17 -18.83
CA SER A 87 -0.92 2.09 -20.04
C SER A 87 -0.50 3.10 -21.11
N ALA A 88 -0.05 4.29 -20.71
CA ALA A 88 0.48 5.30 -21.61
C ALA A 88 1.83 4.88 -22.19
N ALA A 89 2.72 4.30 -21.37
CA ALA A 89 3.99 3.75 -21.81
C ALA A 89 3.80 2.55 -22.75
N ALA A 90 2.85 1.66 -22.48
CA ALA A 90 2.49 0.57 -23.38
C ALA A 90 1.91 1.08 -24.71
N LYS A 91 1.17 2.20 -24.69
CA LYS A 91 0.62 2.84 -25.89
C LYS A 91 1.70 3.59 -26.68
N ALA A 92 2.70 4.17 -26.01
CA ALA A 92 3.86 4.80 -26.64
C ALA A 92 4.80 3.77 -27.27
N ALA A 93 5.08 2.65 -26.59
CA ALA A 93 5.87 1.56 -27.14
C ALA A 93 5.23 0.94 -28.40
N ASN A 94 3.90 0.83 -28.45
CA ASN A 94 3.20 0.40 -29.67
C ASN A 94 3.14 1.47 -30.77
N ALA A 95 3.41 2.74 -30.46
CA ALA A 95 3.47 3.81 -31.45
C ALA A 95 4.87 3.93 -32.09
N GLU A 96 5.94 3.53 -31.38
CA GLU A 96 7.30 3.50 -31.91
C GLU A 96 7.53 2.32 -32.88
N ASP A 97 6.89 1.16 -32.67
CA ASP A 97 6.93 0.04 -33.63
C ASP A 97 6.18 0.33 -34.94
N ALA A 98 5.23 1.28 -34.94
CA ALA A 98 4.48 1.69 -36.15
C ALA A 98 5.18 2.79 -36.96
N ALA A 99 6.24 3.41 -36.42
CA ALA A 99 6.98 4.49 -37.08
C ALA A 99 8.28 4.03 -37.76
N MET A 100 8.65 2.74 -37.64
CA MET A 100 9.89 2.18 -38.21
C MET A 100 9.68 1.31 -39.47
N GLU A 101 8.53 1.43 -40.15
CA GLU A 101 8.32 0.84 -41.50
C GLU A 101 8.20 1.89 -42.62
N GLY A 102 8.67 3.13 -42.40
CA GLY A 102 8.50 4.19 -43.39
C GLY A 102 9.50 5.33 -43.32
N ALA A 103 10.79 5.05 -43.52
CA ALA A 103 11.78 6.02 -44.02
C ALA A 103 13.16 5.37 -44.24
N GLU A 104 13.32 4.56 -45.29
CA GLU A 104 14.63 4.37 -45.91
C GLU A 104 14.87 5.52 -46.89
N SER A 105 15.53 6.58 -46.42
CA SER A 105 16.25 7.52 -47.29
C SER A 105 17.74 7.28 -47.16
N ILE A 106 18.25 6.48 -48.09
CA ILE A 106 19.67 6.31 -48.40
C ILE A 106 20.15 7.64 -48.98
N ASP A 107 20.98 8.39 -48.24
CA ASP A 107 22.01 9.35 -48.74
C ASP A 107 22.45 10.35 -47.64
N ALA A 108 22.96 9.84 -46.51
CA ALA A 108 23.71 10.65 -45.56
C ALA A 108 24.97 9.88 -45.14
N PRO A 109 26.19 10.46 -45.25
CA PRO A 109 27.38 9.80 -44.75
C PRO A 109 27.22 9.56 -43.23
N PRO A 110 27.67 8.40 -42.71
CA PRO A 110 27.45 8.06 -41.31
C PRO A 110 28.12 9.11 -40.42
N ALA A 111 27.30 9.83 -39.66
CA ALA A 111 27.78 10.78 -38.66
C ALA A 111 28.68 10.02 -37.67
N ILE A 112 29.96 10.37 -37.62
CA ILE A 112 30.91 9.81 -36.68
C ILE A 112 30.46 10.24 -35.27
N ASN A 113 30.19 9.27 -34.39
CA ASN A 113 29.80 9.53 -33.01
C ASN A 113 30.85 10.43 -32.30
N ALA A 114 30.40 11.38 -31.50
CA ALA A 114 31.26 12.36 -30.82
C ALA A 114 32.41 11.73 -30.00
N ASP A 115 32.15 10.59 -29.37
CA ASP A 115 33.17 9.83 -28.62
C ASP A 115 34.32 9.33 -29.51
N ARG A 116 34.05 9.07 -30.80
CA ARG A 116 35.06 8.63 -31.76
C ARG A 116 35.91 9.79 -32.29
N GLN A 117 35.32 10.98 -32.45
CA GLN A 117 36.05 12.21 -32.78
C GLN A 117 37.01 12.60 -31.65
N ALA A 118 36.59 12.47 -30.39
CA ALA A 118 37.43 12.75 -29.23
C ALA A 118 38.64 11.81 -29.08
N MET A 119 38.60 10.60 -29.67
CA MET A 119 39.77 9.71 -29.72
C MET A 119 40.74 10.08 -30.83
N ILE A 120 40.24 10.47 -32.01
CA ILE A 120 41.07 10.89 -33.15
C ILE A 120 41.82 12.18 -32.81
N ASP A 121 41.15 13.17 -32.24
CA ASP A 121 41.78 14.43 -31.80
C ASP A 121 42.80 14.24 -30.67
N ARG A 122 42.70 13.13 -29.92
CA ARG A 122 43.63 12.77 -28.85
C ARG A 122 44.90 12.08 -29.39
N GLU A 123 44.83 11.45 -30.55
CA GLU A 123 45.95 10.72 -31.16
C GLU A 123 46.98 11.67 -31.81
N ASP A 124 46.56 12.87 -32.24
CA ASP A 124 47.45 13.88 -32.83
C ASP A 124 48.35 14.64 -31.82
N GLN A 125 48.20 14.38 -30.51
CA GLN A 125 48.87 15.15 -29.44
C GLN A 125 49.90 14.36 -28.61
N VAL A 126 50.34 13.18 -29.05
CA VAL A 126 51.31 12.36 -28.30
C VAL A 126 52.55 11.98 -29.11
N GLU A 127 53.35 13.00 -29.46
CA GLU A 127 54.79 12.84 -29.64
C GLU A 127 55.51 12.84 -28.29
N SER A 128 56.28 11.76 -28.03
CA SER A 128 57.32 11.64 -27.00
C SER A 128 56.94 11.83 -25.52
N THR A 129 56.56 10.74 -24.83
CA THR A 129 56.86 10.61 -23.39
C THR A 129 57.48 9.26 -23.07
N ALA A 130 58.53 9.32 -22.28
CA ALA A 130 59.43 8.23 -21.92
C ALA A 130 58.71 7.07 -21.22
N LYS A 131 59.15 5.84 -21.52
CA LYS A 131 58.66 4.59 -20.93
C LYS A 131 58.89 4.58 -19.41
N THR A 132 57.83 4.71 -18.63
CA THR A 132 57.87 4.48 -17.17
C THR A 132 58.08 2.99 -16.87
N PRO A 133 58.77 2.64 -15.76
CA PRO A 133 58.97 1.25 -15.39
C PRO A 133 57.62 0.63 -15.05
N PHE A 134 57.37 -0.60 -15.52
CA PHE A 134 56.13 -1.34 -15.34
C PHE A 134 55.72 -1.45 -13.86
N GLU A 135 54.92 -0.51 -13.36
CA GLU A 135 54.19 -0.68 -12.12
C GLU A 135 53.24 -1.86 -12.28
N ARG A 136 53.33 -2.84 -11.37
CA ARG A 136 52.40 -3.98 -11.34
C ARG A 136 51.00 -3.42 -11.14
N ARG A 137 50.21 -3.39 -12.20
CA ARG A 137 48.79 -3.01 -12.16
C ARG A 137 48.11 -3.76 -11.03
N GLN A 138 47.67 -3.02 -9.99
CA GLN A 138 46.91 -3.57 -8.90
C GLN A 138 45.66 -4.25 -9.46
N ARG A 139 45.49 -5.53 -9.17
CA ARG A 139 44.34 -6.29 -9.66
C ARG A 139 43.08 -5.75 -8.99
N LYS A 140 42.09 -5.38 -9.81
CA LYS A 140 40.79 -4.95 -9.29
C LYS A 140 40.18 -6.06 -8.43
N PRO A 141 39.59 -5.73 -7.27
CA PRO A 141 38.92 -6.73 -6.44
C PRO A 141 37.78 -7.38 -7.24
N LYS A 142 37.69 -8.70 -7.17
CA LYS A 142 36.63 -9.45 -7.85
C LYS A 142 35.30 -9.14 -7.15
N THR A 143 34.37 -8.55 -7.90
CA THR A 143 32.99 -8.37 -7.44
C THR A 143 32.33 -9.75 -7.32
N SER A 144 31.75 -10.07 -6.16
CA SER A 144 31.02 -11.34 -5.99
C SER A 144 29.86 -11.40 -7.00
N SER A 145 29.49 -12.60 -7.45
CA SER A 145 28.35 -12.79 -8.37
C SER A 145 27.02 -12.29 -7.78
N PHE A 146 26.97 -12.10 -6.46
CA PHE A 146 25.77 -11.78 -5.72
C PHE A 146 25.75 -10.33 -5.19
N MET A 147 26.66 -9.45 -5.62
CA MET A 147 26.69 -8.06 -5.13
C MET A 147 25.34 -7.33 -5.28
N LYS A 148 24.61 -7.61 -6.38
CA LYS A 148 23.25 -7.07 -6.59
C LYS A 148 22.24 -7.63 -5.59
N GLU A 149 22.35 -8.91 -5.24
CA GLU A 149 21.47 -9.54 -4.26
C GLU A 149 21.80 -9.10 -2.83
N GLU A 150 23.09 -8.98 -2.49
CA GLU A 150 23.57 -8.49 -1.21
C GLU A 150 23.11 -7.04 -0.96
N SER A 151 23.20 -6.17 -1.97
CA SER A 151 22.71 -4.78 -1.86
C SER A 151 21.19 -4.69 -1.67
N MET A 152 20.43 -5.55 -2.36
CA MET A 152 18.99 -5.63 -2.19
C MET A 152 18.60 -6.19 -0.81
N ALA A 153 19.31 -7.21 -0.33
CA ALA A 153 19.13 -7.77 1.01
C ALA A 153 19.47 -6.75 2.09
N ALA A 154 20.56 -5.99 1.94
CA ALA A 154 20.93 -4.91 2.85
C ALA A 154 19.87 -3.81 2.89
N ARG A 155 19.31 -3.42 1.73
CA ARG A 155 18.22 -2.43 1.65
C ARG A 155 16.96 -2.93 2.38
N GLN A 156 16.55 -4.18 2.14
CA GLN A 156 15.40 -4.77 2.82
C GLN A 156 15.61 -4.89 4.33
N LYS A 157 16.84 -5.21 4.78
CA LYS A 157 17.17 -5.28 6.20
C LYS A 157 17.06 -3.90 6.86
N ARG A 158 17.60 -2.85 6.23
CA ARG A 158 17.48 -1.47 6.71
C ARG A 158 16.03 -1.02 6.81
N GLU A 159 15.23 -1.26 5.77
CA GLU A 159 13.80 -0.90 5.77
C GLU A 159 13.03 -1.61 6.90
N ARG A 160 13.30 -2.90 7.15
CA ARG A 160 12.69 -3.64 8.26
C ARG A 160 13.12 -3.10 9.62
N GLU A 161 14.40 -2.75 9.78
CA GLU A 161 14.91 -2.17 11.02
C GLU A 161 14.32 -0.78 11.28
N GLU A 162 14.19 0.06 10.24
CA GLU A 162 13.53 1.37 10.34
C GLU A 162 12.04 1.23 10.67
N ALA A 163 11.34 0.29 10.03
CA ALA A 163 9.94 -0.01 10.35
C ALA A 163 9.77 -0.52 11.79
N ALA A 164 10.68 -1.37 12.27
CA ALA A 164 10.69 -1.86 13.64
C ALA A 164 10.93 -0.72 14.65
N LYS A 165 11.91 0.15 14.40
CA LYS A 165 12.18 1.33 15.23
C LYS A 165 11.00 2.29 15.27
N ALA A 166 10.36 2.55 14.13
CA ALA A 166 9.17 3.41 14.08
C ALA A 166 7.97 2.78 14.83
N ALA A 167 7.81 1.46 14.78
CA ALA A 167 6.79 0.76 15.56
C ALA A 167 7.08 0.81 17.07
N GLU A 168 8.34 0.69 17.46
CA GLU A 168 8.77 0.78 18.85
C GLU A 168 8.57 2.19 19.42
N GLN A 169 8.96 3.24 18.69
CA GLN A 169 8.70 4.63 19.09
C GLN A 169 7.21 4.89 19.31
N ARG A 170 6.36 4.46 18.37
CA ARG A 170 4.90 4.56 18.54
C ARG A 170 4.37 3.79 19.75
N ARG A 171 5.03 2.68 20.13
CA ARG A 171 4.67 1.90 21.32
C ARG A 171 5.07 2.66 22.58
N GLN A 172 6.30 3.16 22.64
CA GLN A 172 6.82 3.98 23.75
C GLN A 172 5.97 5.25 23.96
N ASP A 173 5.59 5.96 22.89
CA ASP A 173 4.71 7.14 23.00
C ASP A 173 3.35 6.80 23.61
N ARG A 174 2.77 5.65 23.22
CA ARG A 174 1.51 5.16 23.78
C ARG A 174 1.67 4.76 25.24
N GLU A 175 2.75 4.08 25.58
CA GLU A 175 3.07 3.66 26.95
C GLU A 175 3.23 4.89 27.84
N GLN A 176 4.04 5.88 27.45
CA GLN A 176 4.20 7.14 28.18
C GLN A 176 2.88 7.87 28.37
N LYS A 177 2.02 7.93 27.35
CA LYS A 177 0.69 8.55 27.47
C LYS A 177 -0.23 7.80 28.43
N LEU A 178 -0.17 6.47 28.44
CA LEU A 178 -0.93 5.64 29.38
C LEU A 178 -0.43 5.82 30.80
N GLU A 179 0.89 5.81 31.01
CA GLU A 179 1.53 6.04 32.29
C GLU A 179 1.19 7.42 32.86
N GLN A 180 1.29 8.48 32.05
CA GLN A 180 0.86 9.82 32.46
C GLN A 180 -0.61 9.86 32.86
N ARG A 181 -1.48 9.19 32.08
CA ARG A 181 -2.91 9.09 32.40
C ARG A 181 -3.15 8.33 33.70
N ASP A 182 -2.42 7.25 33.93
CA ASP A 182 -2.60 6.40 35.10
C ASP A 182 -2.03 7.07 36.36
N MET A 183 -0.91 7.78 36.24
CA MET A 183 -0.39 8.67 37.28
C MET A 183 -1.38 9.78 37.63
N HIS A 184 -1.97 10.43 36.62
CA HIS A 184 -3.01 11.44 36.80
C HIS A 184 -4.28 10.85 37.47
N LYS A 185 -4.73 9.67 37.05
CA LYS A 185 -5.85 8.97 37.70
C LYS A 185 -5.51 8.61 39.15
N ARG A 186 -4.28 8.17 39.42
CA ARG A 186 -3.82 7.76 40.75
C ARG A 186 -3.69 8.95 41.71
N SER A 187 -3.26 10.11 41.22
CA SER A 187 -3.24 11.32 42.04
C SER A 187 -4.66 11.78 42.37
N MET A 188 -5.54 11.84 41.36
CA MET A 188 -6.94 12.26 41.51
C MET A 188 -7.81 11.32 42.36
N SER A 189 -7.56 10.01 42.30
CA SER A 189 -8.30 9.02 43.10
C SER A 189 -7.81 8.89 44.54
N ALA A 190 -6.69 9.56 44.90
CA ALA A 190 -6.11 9.43 46.22
C ALA A 190 -7.04 9.99 47.31
N ARG A 191 -7.47 9.10 48.22
CA ARG A 191 -8.36 9.41 49.34
C ARG A 191 -7.72 9.16 50.70
N THR A 192 -8.14 9.91 51.71
CA THR A 192 -7.83 9.69 53.13
C THR A 192 -8.61 8.49 53.66
N ARG A 193 -8.25 8.02 54.87
CA ARG A 193 -8.99 6.96 55.56
C ARG A 193 -10.46 7.34 55.79
N THR A 194 -10.74 8.63 55.96
CA THR A 194 -12.08 9.21 56.10
C THR A 194 -12.81 9.41 54.76
N GLY A 195 -12.21 9.04 53.63
CA GLY A 195 -12.83 9.19 52.30
C GLY A 195 -12.78 10.61 51.74
N GLN A 196 -12.02 11.54 52.34
CA GLN A 196 -11.78 12.87 51.78
C GLN A 196 -10.65 12.83 50.74
N VAL A 197 -10.71 13.67 49.71
CA VAL A 197 -9.68 13.73 48.67
C VAL A 197 -8.37 14.25 49.27
N LYS A 198 -7.25 13.57 48.97
CA LYS A 198 -5.92 13.98 49.45
C LYS A 198 -5.39 15.15 48.62
N LEU A 199 -5.70 16.36 49.06
CA LEU A 199 -5.30 17.61 48.40
C LEU A 199 -3.81 17.67 48.04
N GLY A 200 -2.91 17.19 48.90
CA GLY A 200 -1.47 17.20 48.63
C GLY A 200 -1.04 16.36 47.41
N LYS A 201 -1.80 15.32 47.04
CA LYS A 201 -1.53 14.52 45.83
C LYS A 201 -2.23 15.10 44.60
N THR A 202 -3.40 15.70 44.78
CA THR A 202 -4.20 16.27 43.67
C THR A 202 -3.81 17.70 43.31
N SER A 203 -3.13 18.43 44.20
CA SER A 203 -2.83 19.86 44.08
C SER A 203 -2.11 20.18 42.78
N HIS A 204 -1.02 19.48 42.46
CA HIS A 204 -0.20 19.71 41.25
C HIS A 204 -1.04 19.62 39.97
N VAL A 205 -1.82 18.55 39.85
CA VAL A 205 -2.69 18.36 38.68
C VAL A 205 -3.81 19.41 38.61
N LEU A 206 -4.37 19.81 39.76
CA LEU A 206 -5.36 20.88 39.81
C LEU A 206 -4.76 22.21 39.38
N LEU A 207 -3.54 22.51 39.80
CA LEU A 207 -2.80 23.71 39.42
C LEU A 207 -2.51 23.72 37.91
N ASP A 208 -2.00 22.63 37.34
CA ASP A 208 -1.77 22.50 35.89
C ASP A 208 -3.06 22.78 35.09
N LYS A 209 -4.19 22.26 35.58
CA LYS A 209 -5.50 22.48 34.96
C LYS A 209 -5.95 23.94 35.05
N ILE A 210 -5.76 24.60 36.20
CA ILE A 210 -6.08 26.02 36.40
C ILE A 210 -5.18 26.89 35.52
N MET A 211 -3.87 26.63 35.49
CA MET A 211 -2.92 27.32 34.61
C MET A 211 -3.30 27.16 33.14
N GLN A 212 -3.69 25.96 32.72
CA GLN A 212 -4.14 25.72 31.34
C GLN A 212 -5.46 26.45 31.02
N GLN A 213 -6.37 26.62 31.99
CA GLN A 213 -7.59 27.42 31.80
C GLN A 213 -7.29 28.93 31.76
N MET A 214 -6.35 29.40 32.56
CA MET A 214 -5.93 30.81 32.60
C MET A 214 -5.11 31.21 31.38
N GLY A 215 -4.28 30.32 30.84
CA GLY A 215 -3.50 30.54 29.60
C GLY A 215 -4.26 30.26 28.29
N LYS A 216 -5.53 29.86 28.38
CA LYS A 216 -6.46 29.70 27.23
C LYS A 216 -7.39 30.91 27.06
N LYS A 217 -7.07 32.04 27.69
CA LYS A 217 -7.74 33.33 27.48
C LYS A 217 -7.01 34.14 26.43
#